data_AF-A0A1B6F1M5-F1
#
_entry.id   AF-A0A1B6F1M5-F1
#
_cell.length_a   1.000
_cell.length_b   1.000
_cell.length_c   1.000
_cell.angle_alpha   90.00
_cell.angle_beta   90.00
_cell.angle_gamma   90.00
#
_symmetry.space_group_name_H-M   'P 1'
#
loop_
_entity.id
_entity.type
_entity.pdbx_description
1 polymer ?
#
loop_
_entity_poly.entity_id
_entity_poly.type
_entity_poly.pdbx_seq_one_letter_code
_entity_poly.pdbx_strand_id
1 'polypeptide(L)'
;MSTNIRKKLTNDKSIEHLSEIIPNRLYFITIKNKIPRDTKTTHFFSTDEDSDTVQSLTLAKIANYLKQVNSKLSSPDLNSKAIVHFTSGSELRRRNAVVCAGAYSIIYL
;
A
#
# COMPACT_ATOMS: atom_id res chain seq x y z
N MET A 1 -9.66 21.43 -7.06
CA MET A 1 -8.52 21.02 -7.92
C MET A 1 -8.03 19.66 -7.43
N SER A 2 -8.24 18.59 -8.21
CA SER A 2 -7.71 17.26 -7.88
C SER A 2 -6.20 17.28 -8.04
N THR A 3 -5.47 17.34 -6.94
CA THR A 3 -4.02 17.17 -6.94
C THR A 3 -3.73 15.77 -7.49
N ASN A 4 -3.04 15.67 -8.63
CA ASN A 4 -2.69 14.39 -9.24
C ASN A 4 -1.74 13.62 -8.30
N ILE A 5 -2.30 12.70 -7.50
CA ILE A 5 -1.58 11.97 -6.45
C ILE A 5 -0.45 11.14 -7.05
N ARG A 6 -0.69 10.52 -8.21
CA ARG A 6 0.34 9.79 -8.94
C ARG A 6 1.56 10.67 -9.24
N LYS A 7 1.37 11.89 -9.74
CA LYS A 7 2.48 12.83 -9.99
C LYS A 7 3.22 13.19 -8.70
N LYS A 8 2.49 13.39 -7.60
CA LYS A 8 3.08 13.66 -6.28
C LYS A 8 3.95 12.48 -5.81
N LEU A 9 3.45 11.25 -5.91
CA LEU A 9 4.18 10.04 -5.52
C LEU A 9 5.40 9.80 -6.42
N THR A 10 5.26 10.00 -7.74
CA THR A 10 6.35 9.82 -8.71
C THR A 10 7.53 10.78 -8.45
N ASN A 11 7.24 11.99 -7.97
CA ASN A 11 8.27 12.99 -7.68
C ASN A 11 8.90 12.83 -6.30
N ASP A 12 8.41 11.93 -5.45
CA ASP A 12 8.97 11.72 -4.12
C ASP A 12 10.22 10.83 -4.21
N LYS A 13 11.39 11.43 -3.96
CA LYS A 13 12.70 10.75 -4.03
C LYS A 13 12.86 9.62 -3.01
N SER A 14 11.99 9.53 -2.01
CA SER A 14 12.02 8.45 -1.02
C SER A 14 11.36 7.16 -1.50
N ILE A 15 10.57 7.24 -2.58
CA ILE A 15 9.90 6.11 -3.21
C ILE A 15 10.81 5.49 -4.26
N GLU A 16 11.03 4.17 -4.20
CA GLU A 16 11.84 3.45 -5.18
C GLU A 16 11.00 2.87 -6.30
N HIS A 17 9.85 2.29 -5.94
CA HIS A 17 8.91 1.69 -6.87
C HIS A 17 7.51 2.19 -6.57
N LEU A 18 6.75 2.45 -7.62
CA LEU A 18 5.37 2.90 -7.57
C LEU A 18 4.56 2.06 -8.54
N SER A 19 3.48 1.48 -8.04
CA SER A 19 2.45 0.81 -8.85
C SER A 19 1.09 1.44 -8.54
N GLU A 20 0.37 1.80 -9.60
CA GLU A 20 -1.01 2.25 -9.52
C GLU A 20 -1.91 1.04 -9.78
N ILE A 21 -2.59 0.56 -8.74
CA ILE A 21 -3.45 -0.64 -8.80
C ILE A 21 -4.86 -0.25 -9.24
N ILE A 22 -5.42 0.78 -8.60
CA ILE A 22 -6.69 1.39 -9.02
C ILE A 22 -6.42 2.88 -9.28
N PRO A 23 -6.70 3.37 -10.50
CA PRO A 23 -6.44 4.76 -10.88
C PRO A 23 -6.96 5.77 -9.84
N ASN A 24 -6.09 6.67 -9.38
CA ASN A 24 -6.39 7.71 -8.38
C ASN A 24 -6.88 7.19 -7.01
N ARG A 25 -6.84 5.88 -6.76
CA ARG A 25 -7.51 5.29 -5.60
C ARG A 25 -6.63 4.37 -4.78
N LEU A 26 -5.97 3.39 -5.39
CA LEU A 26 -5.14 2.40 -4.69
C LEU A 26 -3.76 2.33 -5.33
N TYR A 27 -2.73 2.54 -4.52
CA TYR A 27 -1.34 2.49 -4.93
C TYR A 27 -0.55 1.53 -4.05
N PHE A 28 0.49 0.94 -4.63
CA PHE A 28 1.52 0.22 -3.91
C PHE A 28 2.87 0.92 -4.13
N ILE A 29 3.62 1.13 -3.05
CA ILE A 29 4.93 1.75 -3.12
C ILE A 29 5.96 0.98 -2.29
N THR A 30 7.21 1.01 -2.73
CA THR A 30 8.35 0.66 -1.89
C THR A 30 9.10 1.94 -1.54
N ILE A 31 9.55 2.04 -0.30
CA ILE A 31 10.27 3.21 0.21
C ILE A 31 11.60 2.78 0.82
N LYS A 32 12.60 3.66 0.78
CA LYS A 32 13.90 3.40 1.40
C LYS A 32 13.81 3.43 2.93
N ASN A 33 13.74 4.63 3.50
CA ASN A 33 13.92 4.81 4.94
C ASN A 33 12.84 5.69 5.59
N LYS A 34 12.09 6.47 4.80
CA LYS A 34 11.19 7.50 5.34
C LYS A 34 9.77 6.97 5.39
N ILE A 35 9.33 6.51 6.57
CA ILE A 35 7.94 6.12 6.80
C ILE A 35 7.02 7.30 6.44
N PRO A 36 6.11 7.15 5.46
CA PRO A 36 5.23 8.22 5.03
C PRO A 36 4.18 8.50 6.11
N ARG A 37 3.73 9.76 6.16
CA ARG A 37 2.65 10.18 7.04
C ARG A 37 1.42 10.50 6.22
N ASP A 38 0.27 10.24 6.82
CA ASP A 38 -1.02 10.63 6.25
C ASP A 38 -1.06 12.12 5.91
N THR A 39 -1.77 12.41 4.82
CA THR A 39 -2.02 13.76 4.36
C THR A 39 -3.51 13.95 4.12
N LYS A 40 -3.93 15.18 3.82
CA LYS A 40 -5.33 15.48 3.51
C LYS A 40 -5.86 14.67 2.31
N THR A 41 -4.99 14.24 1.40
CA THR A 41 -5.35 13.56 0.15
C THR A 41 -4.89 12.11 0.08
N THR A 42 -4.18 11.62 1.09
CA THR A 42 -3.50 10.31 1.00
C THR A 42 -3.45 9.66 2.37
N HIS A 43 -3.88 8.41 2.43
CA HIS A 43 -3.78 7.54 3.59
C HIS A 43 -2.74 6.46 3.30
N PHE A 44 -1.72 6.39 4.14
CA PHE A 44 -0.65 5.40 4.04
C PHE A 44 -0.88 4.28 5.05
N PHE A 45 -0.63 3.06 4.62
CA PHE A 45 -0.64 1.90 5.50
C PHE A 45 0.40 0.88 5.07
N SER A 46 0.82 0.04 6.01
CA SER A 46 1.76 -1.06 5.75
C SER A 46 1.21 -2.37 6.30
N THR A 47 1.67 -3.47 5.72
CA THR A 47 1.52 -4.83 6.27
C THR A 47 2.84 -5.37 6.83
N ASP A 48 3.91 -4.55 6.84
CA ASP A 48 5.18 -4.95 7.41
C ASP A 48 4.97 -5.24 8.91
N GLU A 49 5.43 -6.40 9.38
CA GLU A 49 5.37 -6.77 10.78
C GLU A 49 6.44 -6.02 11.58
N ASP A 50 6.11 -5.58 12.79
CA ASP A 50 7.08 -4.92 13.69
C ASP A 50 8.12 -5.90 14.26
N SER A 51 7.86 -7.22 14.15
CA SER A 51 8.76 -8.28 14.61
C SER A 51 10.05 -8.34 13.78
N ASP A 52 11.19 -8.52 14.46
CA ASP A 52 12.48 -8.77 13.80
C ASP A 52 12.48 -10.05 12.95
N THR A 53 11.62 -11.01 13.29
CA THR A 53 11.41 -12.24 12.53
C THR A 53 10.25 -12.08 11.55
N VAL A 54 10.59 -12.09 10.25
CA VAL A 54 9.59 -12.07 9.18
C VAL A 54 8.93 -13.43 9.11
N GLN A 55 7.64 -13.50 9.43
CA GLN A 55 6.89 -14.73 9.29
C GLN A 55 6.58 -15.03 7.81
N SER A 56 6.45 -16.31 7.49
CA SER A 56 6.01 -16.74 6.16
C SER A 56 4.63 -16.18 5.83
N LEU A 57 4.43 -15.88 4.53
CA LEU A 57 3.14 -15.46 4.03
C LEU A 57 2.19 -16.67 4.01
N THR A 58 1.00 -16.50 4.56
CA THR A 58 -0.05 -17.53 4.58
C THR A 58 -1.30 -17.03 3.87
N LEU A 59 -2.16 -17.97 3.46
CA LEU A 59 -3.44 -17.60 2.83
C LEU A 59 -4.32 -16.74 3.76
N ALA A 60 -4.26 -16.99 5.07
CA ALA A 60 -4.95 -16.16 6.06
C ALA A 60 -4.46 -14.70 6.05
N LYS A 61 -3.14 -14.47 5.92
CA LYS A 61 -2.58 -13.12 5.81
C LYS A 61 -3.02 -12.42 4.52
N ILE A 62 -3.06 -13.15 3.41
CA ILE A 62 -3.59 -12.63 2.14
C ILE A 62 -5.07 -12.26 2.32
N ALA A 63 -5.91 -13.17 2.82
CA ALA A 63 -7.33 -12.92 3.05
C ALA A 63 -7.58 -11.69 3.96
N ASN A 64 -6.79 -11.55 5.03
CA ASN A 64 -6.85 -10.39 5.91
C ASN A 64 -6.44 -9.10 5.20
N TYR A 65 -5.40 -9.12 4.36
CA TYR A 65 -5.01 -7.98 3.54
C TYR A 65 -6.13 -7.57 2.59
N LEU A 66 -6.74 -8.52 1.87
CA LEU A 66 -7.86 -8.26 0.96
C LEU A 66 -9.02 -7.55 1.68
N LYS A 67 -9.44 -8.10 2.83
CA LYS A 67 -10.48 -7.50 3.68
C LYS A 67 -10.09 -6.10 4.14
N GLN A 68 -8.84 -5.91 4.55
CA GLN A 68 -8.33 -4.64 5.02
C GLN A 68 -8.35 -3.56 3.92
N VAL A 69 -7.93 -3.90 2.70
CA VAL A 69 -7.96 -2.98 1.54
C VAL A 69 -9.40 -2.60 1.20
N ASN A 70 -10.32 -3.58 1.11
CA ASN A 70 -11.72 -3.31 0.84
C ASN A 70 -12.36 -2.42 1.92
N SER A 71 -12.07 -2.68 3.19
CA SER A 71 -12.53 -1.83 4.29
C SER A 71 -12.04 -0.39 4.17
N LYS A 72 -10.77 -0.18 3.77
CA LYS A 72 -10.21 1.16 3.55
C LYS A 72 -10.83 1.85 2.34
N LEU A 73 -11.09 1.13 1.26
CA LEU A 73 -11.69 1.68 0.05
C LEU A 73 -13.15 2.08 0.25
N SER A 74 -13.89 1.33 1.07
CA SER A 74 -15.30 1.61 1.40
C SER A 74 -15.48 2.58 2.58
N SER A 75 -14.41 2.97 3.26
CA SER A 75 -14.49 3.86 4.43
C SER A 75 -14.92 5.28 4.03
N PRO A 76 -16.00 5.83 4.62
CA PRO A 76 -16.43 7.21 4.35
C PRO A 76 -15.35 8.25 4.62
N ASP A 77 -14.57 8.08 5.69
CA ASP A 77 -13.50 9.01 6.10
C ASP A 77 -12.32 9.04 5.12
N LEU A 78 -12.18 7.98 4.31
CA LEU A 78 -11.09 7.82 3.35
C LEU A 78 -11.54 8.00 1.90
N ASN A 79 -12.83 8.22 1.63
CA ASN A 79 -13.39 8.26 0.28
C ASN A 79 -12.70 9.31 -0.63
N SER A 80 -12.24 10.43 -0.04
CA SER A 80 -11.52 11.50 -0.75
C SER A 80 -9.99 11.35 -0.79
N LYS A 81 -9.42 10.29 -0.19
CA LYS A 81 -7.96 10.13 -0.02
C LYS A 81 -7.43 8.92 -0.76
N ALA A 82 -6.41 9.02 -1.62
CA ALA A 82 -5.73 7.83 -2.15
C ALA A 82 -5.25 6.90 -1.02
N ILE A 83 -5.51 5.61 -1.17
CA ILE A 83 -5.00 4.56 -0.28
C ILE A 83 -3.67 4.08 -0.84
N VAL A 84 -2.62 4.14 -0.02
CA VAL A 84 -1.26 3.79 -0.44
C VAL A 84 -0.70 2.73 0.50
N HIS A 85 -0.57 1.51 -0.01
CA HIS A 85 0.16 0.44 0.67
C HIS A 85 1.66 0.70 0.47
N PHE A 86 2.40 0.90 1.55
CA PHE A 86 3.86 1.00 1.50
C PHE A 86 4.54 -0.17 2.21
N THR A 87 5.71 -0.53 1.72
CA THR A 87 6.66 -1.42 2.41
C THR A 87 8.04 -0.79 2.41
N SER A 88 8.73 -0.88 3.55
CA SER A 88 10.11 -0.39 3.76
C SER A 88 11.06 -1.49 4.20
N GLY A 89 10.49 -2.67 4.46
CA GLY A 89 11.18 -3.77 5.08
C GLY A 89 12.26 -4.42 4.22
N SER A 90 12.88 -5.45 4.80
CA SER A 90 13.79 -6.35 4.11
C SER A 90 13.18 -6.92 2.83
N GLU A 91 14.01 -7.51 1.98
CA GLU A 91 13.56 -8.13 0.73
C GLU A 91 12.40 -9.11 0.94
N LEU A 92 12.42 -9.88 2.03
CA LEU A 92 11.35 -10.83 2.35
C LEU A 92 10.02 -10.13 2.69
N ARG A 93 10.05 -9.02 3.44
CA ARG A 93 8.84 -8.22 3.71
C ARG A 93 8.30 -7.61 2.41
N ARG A 94 9.18 -7.09 1.54
CA ARG A 94 8.79 -6.57 0.22
C ARG A 94 8.16 -7.64 -0.65
N ARG A 95 8.74 -8.84 -0.73
CA ARG A 95 8.16 -9.98 -1.47
C ARG A 95 6.75 -10.30 -0.96
N ASN A 96 6.57 -10.43 0.36
CA ASN A 96 5.25 -10.70 0.95
C ASN A 96 4.23 -9.60 0.62
N ALA A 97 4.62 -8.33 0.77
CA ALA A 97 3.76 -7.18 0.50
C ALA A 97 3.33 -7.09 -0.98
N VAL A 98 4.26 -7.37 -1.91
CA VAL A 98 3.97 -7.44 -3.35
C VAL A 98 3.02 -8.59 -3.67
N VAL A 99 3.20 -9.78 -3.08
CA VAL A 99 2.28 -10.91 -3.29
C VAL A 99 0.88 -10.55 -2.81
N CYS A 100 0.73 -9.89 -1.67
CA CYS A 100 -0.57 -9.40 -1.19
C CYS A 100 -1.20 -8.40 -2.18
N ALA A 101 -0.44 -7.38 -2.62
CA ALA A 101 -0.92 -6.38 -3.57
C ALA A 101 -1.32 -6.99 -4.93
N GLY A 102 -0.52 -7.94 -5.43
CA GLY A 102 -0.81 -8.69 -6.65
C GLY A 102 -2.05 -9.58 -6.50
N ALA A 103 -2.19 -10.29 -5.38
CA ALA A 103 -3.37 -11.10 -5.09
C ALA A 103 -4.65 -10.26 -5.08
N TYR A 104 -4.61 -9.05 -4.53
CA TYR A 104 -5.76 -8.12 -4.60
C TYR A 104 -6.13 -7.80 -6.04
N SER A 105 -5.12 -7.52 -6.87
CA SER A 105 -5.32 -7.21 -8.29
C SER A 105 -5.92 -8.39 -9.07
N ILE A 106 -5.55 -9.63 -8.74
CA ILE A 106 -6.08 -10.83 -9.43
C ILE A 106 -7.51 -11.17 -8.97
N ILE A 107 -7.82 -10.96 -7.70
CA ILE A 107 -9.08 -11.42 -7.10
C ILE A 107 -10.21 -10.39 -7.27
N TYR A 108 -9.90 -9.09 -7.23
CA TYR A 108 -10.91 -8.03 -7.18
C TYR A 108 -10.94 -7.09 -8.39
N LEU A 109 -9.96 -7.15 -9.30
CA LEU A 109 -9.84 -6.27 -10.47
C LEU A 109 -9.79 -7.09 -11.77
#